data_AF-A0A7V4J520-F1
#
_entry.id   AF-A0A7V4J520-F1
#
_cell.length_a   1.000
_cell.length_b   1.000
_cell.length_c   1.000
_cell.angle_alpha   90.00
_cell.angle_beta   90.00
_cell.angle_gamma   90.00
#
_symmetry.space_group_name_H-M   'P 1'
#
loop_
_entity.id
_entity.type
_entity.pdbx_description
1 polymer ?
#
loop_
_entity_poly.entity_id
_entity_poly.type
_entity_poly.pdbx_seq_one_letter_code
_entity_poly.pdbx_strand_id
1 'polypeptide(L)'
;SARTTWQSLIESYPSHQSATAGRFWLGKAWLALDDRERAIEAFRAAYQWAPGNYYGLRAAEMLEGVTARLAGSPIEPVYDLPGSQSETEAWLLSWLGRPDVTSPSSLSGEIAQHPAWRRGIALLDVGRRADGLKELEKVKDHFWNDPLAMYQLALAFRDREAYRLSILCAERVTWSSPVKSRAQVPRFLAQLSHPLYFRELVEAEAQAYDFDPLLLFALMRQESLFEPSITSSADARGLAQVIPPTGEWIASRLGRLDWTADDLWRPIVSIPFGAYYLDVQLAAFDEQIIPALVAYNAGPGNARKWLTAAPDLDMFVETMAYSEPRRYVRLIYDNYNQYRRLYRPQ
;
A
#
# COMPACT_ATOMS: atom_id res chain seq x y z
N SER A 1 -21.24 -28.21 4.92
CA SER A 1 -19.76 -28.23 5.09
C SER A 1 -19.21 -26.85 4.74
N ALA A 2 -17.95 -26.55 5.08
CA ALA A 2 -17.31 -25.26 4.73
C ALA A 2 -17.41 -24.96 3.22
N ARG A 3 -17.23 -25.97 2.36
CA ARG A 3 -17.45 -25.87 0.91
C ARG A 3 -18.82 -25.31 0.54
N THR A 4 -19.89 -25.90 1.09
CA THR A 4 -21.27 -25.46 0.81
C THR A 4 -21.50 -24.01 1.23
N THR A 5 -20.91 -23.59 2.36
CA THR A 5 -21.00 -22.21 2.84
C THR A 5 -20.30 -21.25 1.88
N TRP A 6 -19.09 -21.56 1.42
CA TRP A 6 -18.38 -20.71 0.46
C TRP A 6 -19.06 -20.64 -0.89
N GLN A 7 -19.58 -21.77 -1.38
CA GLN A 7 -20.33 -21.81 -2.62
C GLN A 7 -21.61 -20.96 -2.54
N SER A 8 -22.37 -21.08 -1.45
CA SER A 8 -23.56 -20.26 -1.21
C SER A 8 -23.23 -18.76 -1.10
N LEU A 9 -22.10 -18.38 -0.50
CA LEU A 9 -21.62 -17.00 -0.45
C LEU A 9 -21.34 -16.45 -1.85
N ILE A 10 -20.66 -17.23 -2.70
CA ILE A 10 -20.33 -16.83 -4.08
C ILE A 10 -21.60 -16.69 -4.92
N GLU A 11 -22.55 -17.62 -4.78
CA GLU A 11 -23.82 -17.61 -5.51
C GLU A 11 -24.72 -16.45 -5.09
N SER A 12 -24.76 -16.14 -3.79
CA SER A 12 -25.58 -15.05 -3.25
C SER A 12 -25.01 -13.66 -3.51
N TYR A 13 -23.67 -13.55 -3.60
CA TYR A 13 -22.97 -12.27 -3.72
C TYR A 13 -21.84 -12.32 -4.75
N PRO A 14 -22.11 -12.68 -6.02
CA PRO A 14 -21.07 -12.98 -7.01
C PRO A 14 -20.16 -11.79 -7.31
N SER A 15 -20.68 -10.57 -7.13
CA SER A 15 -20.00 -9.30 -7.39
C SER A 15 -19.37 -8.65 -6.14
N HIS A 16 -19.54 -9.23 -4.96
CA HIS A 16 -19.04 -8.64 -3.71
C HIS A 16 -17.54 -8.95 -3.52
N GLN A 17 -16.80 -8.05 -2.85
CA GLN A 17 -15.36 -8.25 -2.60
C GLN A 17 -15.06 -9.57 -1.86
N SER A 18 -15.95 -10.00 -0.97
CA SER A 18 -15.86 -11.27 -0.24
C SER A 18 -15.97 -12.50 -1.14
N ALA A 19 -16.47 -12.37 -2.37
CA ALA A 19 -16.55 -13.49 -3.31
C ALA A 19 -15.16 -13.96 -3.75
N THR A 20 -14.15 -13.06 -3.79
CA THR A 20 -12.75 -13.47 -4.03
C THR A 20 -12.25 -14.38 -2.91
N ALA A 21 -12.48 -13.98 -1.66
CA ALA A 21 -12.12 -14.78 -0.49
C ALA A 21 -12.84 -16.13 -0.50
N GLY A 22 -14.14 -16.13 -0.82
CA GLY A 22 -14.94 -17.35 -0.96
C GLY A 22 -14.38 -18.30 -2.02
N ARG A 23 -14.01 -17.79 -3.20
CA ARG A 23 -13.40 -18.60 -4.28
C ARG A 23 -12.04 -19.17 -3.85
N PHE A 24 -11.20 -18.36 -3.19
CA PHE A 24 -9.92 -18.84 -2.66
C PHE A 24 -10.11 -19.95 -1.62
N TRP A 25 -11.00 -19.74 -0.64
CA TRP A 25 -11.28 -20.73 0.40
C TRP A 25 -11.97 -21.99 -0.14
N LEU A 26 -12.77 -21.87 -1.21
CA LEU A 26 -13.29 -23.01 -1.95
C LEU A 26 -12.15 -23.84 -2.55
N GLY A 27 -11.13 -23.19 -3.13
CA GLY A 27 -9.93 -23.86 -3.63
C GLY A 27 -9.17 -24.60 -2.54
N LYS A 28 -8.95 -23.96 -1.38
CA LYS A 28 -8.33 -24.60 -0.20
C LYS A 28 -9.14 -25.80 0.29
N ALA A 29 -10.48 -25.69 0.30
CA ALA A 29 -11.36 -26.77 0.72
C ALA A 29 -11.31 -27.98 -0.23
N TRP A 30 -11.21 -27.76 -1.54
CA TRP A 30 -11.02 -28.83 -2.51
C TRP A 30 -9.63 -29.48 -2.41
N LEU A 31 -8.59 -28.68 -2.19
CA LEU A 31 -7.24 -29.18 -1.99
C LEU A 31 -7.15 -30.07 -0.73
N ALA A 32 -7.84 -29.71 0.35
CA ALA A 32 -7.93 -30.53 1.56
C ALA A 32 -8.68 -31.87 1.35
N LEU A 33 -9.44 -32.00 0.26
CA LEU A 33 -10.11 -33.23 -0.17
C LEU A 33 -9.34 -33.97 -1.28
N ASP A 34 -8.11 -33.55 -1.58
CA ASP A 34 -7.27 -34.07 -2.65
C ASP A 34 -7.88 -33.91 -4.08
N ASP A 35 -8.88 -33.03 -4.24
CA ASP A 35 -9.50 -32.70 -5.52
C ASP A 35 -8.75 -31.52 -6.16
N ARG A 36 -7.59 -31.81 -6.74
CA ARG A 36 -6.68 -30.80 -7.29
C ARG A 36 -7.28 -30.07 -8.50
N GLU A 37 -8.09 -30.74 -9.30
CA GLU A 37 -8.72 -30.14 -10.48
C GLU A 37 -9.67 -29.00 -10.08
N ARG A 38 -10.59 -29.28 -9.15
CA ARG A 38 -11.51 -28.24 -8.64
C ARG A 38 -10.81 -27.18 -7.80
N ALA A 39 -9.73 -27.53 -7.10
CA ALA A 39 -8.92 -26.55 -6.40
C ALA A 39 -8.32 -25.53 -7.39
N ILE A 40 -7.72 -26.00 -8.49
CA ILE A 40 -7.14 -25.15 -9.55
C ILE A 40 -8.22 -24.27 -10.18
N GLU A 41 -9.40 -24.81 -10.48
CA GLU A 41 -10.51 -24.03 -11.04
C GLU A 41 -10.92 -22.88 -10.10
N ALA A 42 -11.09 -23.17 -8.81
CA ALA A 42 -11.47 -22.18 -7.81
C ALA A 42 -10.39 -21.10 -7.62
N PHE A 43 -9.10 -21.48 -7.62
CA PHE A 43 -8.00 -20.50 -7.56
C PHE A 43 -7.92 -19.63 -8.82
N ARG A 44 -8.07 -20.21 -10.02
CA ARG A 44 -8.15 -19.42 -11.26
C ARG A 44 -9.31 -18.42 -11.22
N ALA A 45 -10.48 -18.85 -10.74
CA ALA A 45 -11.64 -17.98 -10.59
C ALA A 45 -11.39 -16.85 -9.58
N ALA A 46 -10.69 -17.11 -8.47
CA ALA A 46 -10.29 -16.07 -7.52
C ALA A 46 -9.33 -15.06 -8.15
N TYR A 47 -8.28 -15.52 -8.84
CA TYR A 47 -7.30 -14.66 -9.49
C TYR A 47 -7.92 -13.82 -10.62
N GLN A 48 -8.73 -14.43 -11.50
CA GLN A 48 -9.40 -13.71 -12.59
C GLN A 48 -10.35 -12.64 -12.09
N TRP A 49 -11.03 -12.88 -10.96
CA TRP A 49 -11.98 -11.93 -10.40
C TRP A 49 -11.31 -10.69 -9.81
N ALA A 50 -10.23 -10.87 -9.05
CA ALA A 50 -9.53 -9.76 -8.40
C ALA A 50 -8.01 -10.02 -8.32
N PRO A 51 -7.28 -9.90 -9.44
CA PRO A 51 -5.88 -10.33 -9.54
C PRO A 51 -4.92 -9.53 -8.67
N GLY A 52 -5.33 -8.32 -8.23
CA GLY A 52 -4.51 -7.43 -7.41
C GLY A 52 -4.94 -7.30 -5.95
N ASN A 53 -5.87 -8.13 -5.47
CA ASN A 53 -6.18 -8.20 -4.05
C ASN A 53 -5.55 -9.42 -3.40
N TYR A 54 -5.50 -9.44 -2.07
CA TYR A 54 -4.80 -10.45 -1.29
C TYR A 54 -5.17 -11.88 -1.70
N TYR A 55 -6.46 -12.21 -1.82
CA TYR A 55 -6.88 -13.57 -2.15
C TYR A 55 -6.65 -13.93 -3.62
N GLY A 56 -6.71 -12.98 -4.54
CA GLY A 56 -6.32 -13.20 -5.93
C GLY A 56 -4.83 -13.47 -6.07
N LEU A 57 -3.99 -12.68 -5.38
CA LEU A 57 -2.54 -12.86 -5.34
C LEU A 57 -2.17 -14.20 -4.70
N ARG A 58 -2.77 -14.54 -3.54
CA ARG A 58 -2.58 -15.85 -2.91
C ARG A 58 -3.07 -16.99 -3.79
N ALA A 59 -4.14 -16.80 -4.57
CA ALA A 59 -4.59 -17.80 -5.53
C ALA A 59 -3.58 -18.02 -6.66
N ALA A 60 -2.95 -16.96 -7.18
CA ALA A 60 -1.88 -17.08 -8.17
C ALA A 60 -0.69 -17.88 -7.62
N GLU A 61 -0.26 -17.59 -6.39
CA GLU A 61 0.82 -18.31 -5.73
C GLU A 61 0.48 -19.80 -5.50
N MET A 62 -0.77 -20.12 -5.14
CA MET A 62 -1.25 -21.50 -5.05
C MET A 62 -1.22 -22.23 -6.39
N LEU A 63 -1.50 -21.54 -7.50
CA LEU A 63 -1.44 -22.12 -8.85
C LEU A 63 0.01 -22.39 -9.28
N GLU A 64 0.95 -21.54 -8.87
CA GLU A 64 2.39 -21.66 -9.15
C GLU A 64 3.11 -22.65 -8.20
N GLY A 65 2.46 -23.04 -7.10
CA GLY A 65 3.06 -23.89 -6.06
C GLY A 65 4.09 -23.15 -5.21
N VAL A 66 4.03 -21.82 -5.16
CA VAL A 66 4.95 -20.95 -4.43
C VAL A 66 4.30 -20.54 -3.10
N THR A 67 5.12 -20.37 -2.06
CA THR A 67 4.68 -19.81 -0.77
C THR A 67 5.14 -18.36 -0.68
N ALA A 68 4.38 -17.49 0.00
CA ALA A 68 4.69 -16.07 0.21
C ALA A 68 5.92 -15.85 1.13
N ARG A 69 7.09 -16.34 0.68
CA ARG A 69 8.41 -16.22 1.32
C ARG A 69 9.28 -15.32 0.45
N LEU A 70 10.06 -14.46 1.08
CA LEU A 70 11.11 -13.69 0.40
C LEU A 70 12.37 -14.54 0.14
N ALA A 71 12.63 -15.54 1.00
CA ALA A 71 13.87 -16.31 0.96
C ALA A 71 14.09 -17.00 -0.39
N GLY A 72 15.24 -16.69 -1.01
CA GLY A 72 15.78 -17.39 -2.19
C GLY A 72 15.58 -16.68 -3.53
N SER A 73 14.86 -15.55 -3.58
CA SER A 73 14.79 -14.72 -4.79
C SER A 73 15.85 -13.62 -4.74
N PRO A 74 16.67 -13.44 -5.80
CA PRO A 74 17.54 -12.28 -5.90
C PRO A 74 16.73 -10.99 -5.73
N ILE A 75 17.26 -10.01 -5.00
CA ILE A 75 16.67 -8.67 -4.96
C ILE A 75 16.74 -8.12 -6.39
N GLU A 76 15.59 -8.08 -7.06
CA GLU A 76 15.50 -7.52 -8.39
C GLU A 76 15.64 -6.00 -8.31
N PRO A 77 16.41 -5.38 -9.21
CA PRO A 77 16.52 -3.93 -9.27
C PRO A 77 15.15 -3.26 -9.41
N VAL A 78 14.99 -2.10 -8.78
CA VAL A 78 13.83 -1.24 -8.99
C VAL A 78 14.10 -0.41 -10.25
N TYR A 79 13.21 -0.50 -11.24
CA TYR A 79 13.38 0.20 -12.51
C TYR A 79 12.54 1.48 -12.52
N ASP A 80 13.12 2.57 -13.04
CA ASP A 80 12.33 3.74 -13.43
C ASP A 80 11.66 3.46 -14.78
N LEU A 81 10.40 3.02 -14.73
CA LEU A 81 9.57 2.71 -15.89
C LEU A 81 8.51 3.81 -16.04
N PRO A 82 8.86 5.04 -16.49
CA PRO A 82 7.94 6.17 -16.45
C PRO A 82 6.72 5.90 -17.32
N GLY A 83 5.53 6.05 -16.74
CA GLY A 83 4.30 6.06 -17.51
C GLY A 83 4.15 7.35 -18.34
N SER A 84 3.38 7.29 -19.41
CA SER A 84 3.07 8.47 -20.21
C SER A 84 2.01 9.34 -19.53
N GLN A 85 2.39 10.59 -19.22
CA GLN A 85 1.46 11.57 -18.69
C GLN A 85 0.39 11.94 -19.72
N SER A 86 0.76 12.14 -20.98
CA SER A 86 -0.19 12.50 -22.04
C SER A 86 -1.20 11.38 -22.34
N GLU A 87 -0.80 10.11 -22.26
CA GLU A 87 -1.74 8.98 -22.35
C GLU A 87 -2.72 8.96 -21.17
N THR A 88 -2.25 9.29 -19.96
CA THR A 88 -3.10 9.38 -18.78
C THR A 88 -4.10 10.52 -18.89
N GLU A 89 -3.67 11.67 -19.41
CA GLU A 89 -4.53 12.82 -19.65
C GLU A 89 -5.59 12.50 -20.73
N ALA A 90 -5.18 11.90 -21.84
CA ALA A 90 -6.11 11.46 -22.89
C ALA A 90 -7.12 10.44 -22.35
N TRP A 91 -6.66 9.47 -21.56
CA TRP A 91 -7.52 8.52 -20.86
C TRP A 91 -8.51 9.22 -19.93
N LEU A 92 -8.05 10.13 -19.08
CA LEU A 92 -8.89 10.89 -18.13
C LEU A 92 -9.99 11.67 -18.86
N LEU A 93 -9.62 12.47 -19.86
CA LEU A 93 -10.56 13.30 -20.60
C LEU A 93 -11.59 12.47 -21.39
N SER A 94 -11.19 11.28 -21.86
CA SER A 94 -12.06 10.42 -22.67
C SER A 94 -13.33 9.99 -21.91
N TRP A 95 -13.20 9.55 -20.67
CA TRP A 95 -14.36 9.10 -19.88
C TRP A 95 -15.06 10.24 -19.13
N LEU A 96 -14.38 11.38 -18.94
CA LEU A 96 -15.03 12.62 -18.51
C LEU A 96 -15.89 13.26 -19.62
N GLY A 97 -15.67 12.90 -20.89
CA GLY A 97 -16.33 13.56 -22.01
C GLY A 97 -15.89 15.02 -22.16
N ARG A 98 -14.61 15.31 -21.87
CA ARG A 98 -14.05 16.68 -21.84
C ARG A 98 -12.88 16.88 -22.81
N PRO A 99 -13.07 16.64 -24.12
CA PRO A 99 -12.01 16.85 -25.13
C PRO A 99 -11.64 18.32 -25.31
N ASP A 100 -12.44 19.25 -24.77
CA ASP A 100 -12.21 20.70 -24.78
C ASP A 100 -11.06 21.14 -23.88
N VAL A 101 -10.65 20.32 -22.91
CA VAL A 101 -9.59 20.68 -21.96
C VAL A 101 -8.22 20.50 -22.62
N THR A 102 -7.54 21.61 -22.89
CA THR A 102 -6.22 21.62 -23.55
C THR A 102 -5.03 21.58 -22.59
N SER A 103 -5.25 21.73 -21.28
CA SER A 103 -4.19 21.68 -20.26
C SER A 103 -4.65 20.95 -18.99
N PRO A 104 -4.84 19.61 -19.04
CA PRO A 104 -5.42 18.85 -17.93
C PRO A 104 -4.54 18.83 -16.68
N SER A 105 -3.22 18.98 -16.83
CA SER A 105 -2.25 19.02 -15.74
C SER A 105 -2.09 20.38 -15.08
N SER A 106 -2.59 21.45 -15.69
CA SER A 106 -2.53 22.80 -15.12
C SER A 106 -3.57 22.98 -14.03
N LEU A 107 -3.17 23.54 -12.89
CA LEU A 107 -4.09 23.88 -11.82
C LEU A 107 -5.16 24.87 -12.32
N SER A 108 -6.43 24.55 -12.14
CA SER A 108 -7.51 25.44 -12.57
C SER A 108 -7.46 26.79 -11.82
N GLY A 109 -8.00 27.84 -12.44
CA GLY A 109 -8.13 29.15 -11.80
C GLY A 109 -8.97 29.10 -10.52
N GLU A 110 -9.97 28.23 -10.48
CA GLU A 110 -10.83 28.02 -9.31
C GLU A 110 -10.03 27.46 -8.12
N ILE A 111 -9.22 26.42 -8.35
CA ILE A 111 -8.35 25.85 -7.31
C ILE A 111 -7.28 26.88 -6.89
N ALA A 112 -6.62 27.52 -7.85
CA ALA A 112 -5.55 28.49 -7.58
C ALA A 112 -6.03 29.70 -6.77
N GLN A 113 -7.29 30.12 -6.96
CA GLN A 113 -7.90 31.23 -6.22
C GLN A 113 -8.54 30.82 -4.90
N HIS A 114 -8.73 29.52 -4.65
CA HIS A 114 -9.35 29.03 -3.42
C HIS A 114 -8.58 29.54 -2.18
N PRO A 115 -9.24 30.19 -1.19
CA PRO A 115 -8.54 30.81 -0.07
C PRO A 115 -7.67 29.84 0.75
N ALA A 116 -8.13 28.59 0.92
CA ALA A 116 -7.36 27.58 1.63
C ALA A 116 -6.14 27.09 0.81
N TRP A 117 -6.20 27.13 -0.52
CA TRP A 117 -5.03 26.84 -1.35
C TRP A 117 -3.95 27.89 -1.12
N ARG A 118 -4.30 29.18 -1.25
CA ARG A 118 -3.35 30.29 -1.07
C ARG A 118 -2.73 30.31 0.33
N ARG A 119 -3.54 30.07 1.38
CA ARG A 119 -3.03 29.95 2.76
C ARG A 119 -2.15 28.72 2.94
N GLY A 120 -2.58 27.56 2.44
CA GLY A 120 -1.84 26.31 2.54
C GLY A 120 -0.46 26.43 1.92
N ILE A 121 -0.38 26.96 0.70
CA ILE A 121 0.89 27.24 0.02
C ILE A 121 1.76 28.22 0.82
N ALA A 122 1.20 29.36 1.24
CA ALA A 122 1.98 30.34 2.01
C ALA A 122 2.53 29.77 3.33
N LEU A 123 1.79 28.88 3.99
CA LEU A 123 2.22 28.19 5.20
C LEU A 123 3.33 27.17 4.93
N LEU A 124 3.25 26.42 3.82
CA LEU A 124 4.34 25.54 3.39
C LEU A 124 5.62 26.34 3.10
N ASP A 125 5.49 27.48 2.41
CA ASP A 125 6.63 28.33 2.02
C ASP A 125 7.38 28.92 3.23
N VAL A 126 6.71 29.08 4.38
CA VAL A 126 7.33 29.55 5.64
C VAL A 126 7.64 28.40 6.62
N GLY A 127 7.62 27.15 6.15
CA GLY A 127 7.98 25.97 6.95
C GLY A 127 6.91 25.52 7.96
N ARG A 128 5.71 26.11 7.98
CA ARG A 128 4.59 25.68 8.82
C ARG A 128 3.83 24.53 8.15
N ARG A 129 4.53 23.41 7.97
CA ARG A 129 4.06 22.26 7.18
C ARG A 129 2.71 21.71 7.66
N ALA A 130 2.58 21.42 8.95
CA ALA A 130 1.35 20.83 9.51
C ALA A 130 0.11 21.70 9.25
N ASP A 131 0.21 23.01 9.48
CA ASP A 131 -0.87 23.95 9.21
C ASP A 131 -1.15 24.10 7.71
N GLY A 132 -0.08 24.14 6.90
CA GLY A 132 -0.20 24.20 5.45
C GLY A 132 -0.97 23.02 4.89
N LEU A 133 -0.59 21.79 5.27
CA LEU A 133 -1.29 20.57 4.86
C LEU A 133 -2.74 20.55 5.33
N LYS A 134 -3.03 21.03 6.56
CA LYS A 134 -4.41 21.14 7.07
C LYS A 134 -5.27 22.10 6.24
N GLU A 135 -4.71 23.18 5.71
CA GLU A 135 -5.42 24.07 4.78
C GLU A 135 -5.61 23.39 3.40
N LEU A 136 -4.60 22.69 2.90
CA LEU A 136 -4.67 21.98 1.62
C LEU A 136 -5.64 20.79 1.64
N GLU A 137 -5.84 20.14 2.79
CA GLU A 137 -6.89 19.14 2.99
C GLU A 137 -8.28 19.69 2.66
N LYS A 138 -8.57 20.93 3.06
CA LYS A 138 -9.86 21.59 2.76
C LYS A 138 -10.07 21.76 1.27
N VAL A 139 -9.00 22.04 0.51
CA VAL A 139 -9.05 22.16 -0.95
C VAL A 139 -9.37 20.80 -1.57
N LYS A 140 -8.65 19.75 -1.15
CA LYS A 140 -8.92 18.38 -1.60
C LYS A 140 -10.36 17.97 -1.31
N ASP A 141 -10.86 18.24 -0.10
CA ASP A 141 -12.22 17.87 0.32
C ASP A 141 -13.28 18.62 -0.48
N HIS A 142 -13.05 19.90 -0.77
CA HIS A 142 -13.95 20.71 -1.60
C HIS A 142 -14.12 20.13 -3.00
N PHE A 143 -13.02 19.72 -3.64
CA PHE A 143 -13.02 19.19 -5.02
C PHE A 143 -13.13 17.65 -5.08
N TRP A 144 -13.44 16.97 -3.98
CA TRP A 144 -13.31 15.51 -3.86
C TRP A 144 -14.07 14.71 -4.92
N ASN A 145 -15.17 15.26 -5.44
CA ASN A 145 -16.01 14.61 -6.45
C ASN A 145 -15.74 15.04 -7.89
N ASP A 146 -14.73 15.89 -8.12
CA ASP A 146 -14.29 16.31 -9.46
C ASP A 146 -12.99 15.59 -9.83
N PRO A 147 -13.03 14.60 -10.74
CA PRO A 147 -11.82 13.84 -11.10
C PRO A 147 -10.75 14.65 -11.82
N LEU A 148 -11.11 15.69 -12.59
CA LEU A 148 -10.13 16.55 -13.24
C LEU A 148 -9.41 17.41 -12.19
N ALA A 149 -10.16 17.99 -11.26
CA ALA A 149 -9.58 18.72 -10.15
C ALA A 149 -8.71 17.82 -9.25
N MET A 150 -9.13 16.59 -8.98
CA MET A 150 -8.32 15.60 -8.25
C MET A 150 -7.02 15.27 -9.00
N TYR A 151 -7.05 15.13 -10.33
CA TYR A 151 -5.84 14.92 -11.12
C TYR A 151 -4.87 16.12 -11.03
N GLN A 152 -5.38 17.34 -11.20
CA GLN A 152 -4.60 18.57 -11.07
C GLN A 152 -3.99 18.72 -9.67
N LEU A 153 -4.79 18.45 -8.62
CA LEU A 153 -4.33 18.49 -7.24
C LEU A 153 -3.30 17.39 -6.96
N ALA A 154 -3.43 16.19 -7.54
CA ALA A 154 -2.43 15.14 -7.37
C ALA A 154 -1.04 15.60 -7.84
N LEU A 155 -0.97 16.22 -9.02
CA LEU A 155 0.27 16.78 -9.57
C LEU A 155 0.79 17.95 -8.73
N ALA A 156 -0.08 18.92 -8.44
CA ALA A 156 0.32 20.11 -7.69
C ALA A 156 0.78 19.78 -6.26
N PHE A 157 0.16 18.80 -5.61
CA PHE A 157 0.60 18.32 -4.29
C PHE A 157 1.92 17.55 -4.36
N ARG A 158 2.15 16.74 -5.40
CA ARG A 158 3.45 16.07 -5.60
C ARG A 158 4.57 17.09 -5.69
N ASP A 159 4.38 18.12 -6.51
CA ASP A 159 5.41 19.15 -6.77
C ASP A 159 5.70 20.03 -5.55
N ARG A 160 4.84 19.98 -4.52
CA ARG A 160 5.02 20.66 -3.22
C ARG A 160 5.31 19.70 -2.09
N GLU A 161 5.66 18.46 -2.41
CA GLU A 161 5.97 17.40 -1.44
C GLU A 161 4.83 17.15 -0.43
N ALA A 162 3.58 17.48 -0.78
CA ALA A 162 2.39 17.12 -0.01
C ALA A 162 1.98 15.67 -0.35
N TYR A 163 2.90 14.74 -0.10
CA TYR A 163 2.88 13.36 -0.57
C TYR A 163 1.57 12.63 -0.31
N ARG A 164 1.09 12.64 0.93
CA ARG A 164 -0.18 12.01 1.30
C ARG A 164 -1.36 12.57 0.51
N LEU A 165 -1.43 13.89 0.33
CA LEU A 165 -2.53 14.52 -0.41
C LEU A 165 -2.45 14.16 -1.90
N SER A 166 -1.25 14.11 -2.47
CA SER A 166 -1.03 13.67 -3.85
C SER A 166 -1.56 12.25 -4.10
N ILE A 167 -1.16 11.31 -3.23
CA ILE A 167 -1.57 9.90 -3.32
C ILE A 167 -3.08 9.76 -3.18
N LEU A 168 -3.70 10.45 -2.21
CA LEU A 168 -5.15 10.41 -2.01
C LEU A 168 -5.92 10.92 -3.23
N CYS A 169 -5.45 12.00 -3.85
CA CYS A 169 -6.03 12.54 -5.07
C CYS A 169 -5.88 11.55 -6.24
N ALA A 170 -4.70 10.94 -6.44
CA ALA A 170 -4.48 9.96 -7.49
C ALA A 170 -5.34 8.68 -7.33
N GLU A 171 -5.47 8.18 -6.10
CA GLU A 171 -6.41 7.09 -5.78
C GLU A 171 -7.85 7.50 -6.05
N ARG A 172 -8.21 8.76 -5.77
CA ARG A 172 -9.56 9.27 -6.03
C ARG A 172 -9.89 9.29 -7.52
N VAL A 173 -8.96 9.72 -8.38
CA VAL A 173 -9.12 9.64 -9.85
C VAL A 173 -9.34 8.20 -10.28
N THR A 174 -8.53 7.27 -9.77
CA THR A 174 -8.66 5.83 -10.06
C THR A 174 -10.03 5.30 -9.65
N TRP A 175 -10.49 5.62 -8.44
CA TRP A 175 -11.78 5.16 -7.92
C TRP A 175 -12.98 5.71 -8.70
N SER A 176 -12.89 6.95 -9.18
CA SER A 176 -13.97 7.59 -9.95
C SER A 176 -13.99 7.13 -11.42
N SER A 177 -12.96 6.43 -11.89
CA SER A 177 -12.85 5.99 -13.28
C SER A 177 -13.72 4.75 -13.58
N PRO A 178 -14.08 4.49 -14.85
CA PRO A 178 -14.95 3.37 -15.22
C PRO A 178 -14.24 2.00 -15.24
N VAL A 179 -12.94 1.94 -14.89
CA VAL A 179 -12.15 0.71 -14.97
C VAL A 179 -12.65 -0.36 -14.00
N LYS A 180 -12.49 -1.63 -14.38
CA LYS A 180 -12.88 -2.78 -13.55
C LYS A 180 -11.70 -3.38 -12.79
N SER A 181 -10.48 -3.04 -13.21
CA SER A 181 -9.24 -3.51 -12.59
C SER A 181 -8.19 -2.40 -12.55
N ARG A 182 -7.40 -2.37 -11.47
CA ARG A 182 -6.23 -1.48 -11.33
C ARG A 182 -5.18 -1.70 -12.41
N ALA A 183 -5.16 -2.86 -13.06
CA ALA A 183 -4.27 -3.12 -14.19
C ALA A 183 -4.58 -2.25 -15.42
N GLN A 184 -5.81 -1.75 -15.54
CA GLN A 184 -6.26 -0.88 -16.64
C GLN A 184 -5.97 0.60 -16.39
N VAL A 185 -5.53 0.96 -15.17
CA VAL A 185 -5.17 2.33 -14.83
C VAL A 185 -3.85 2.69 -15.53
N PRO A 186 -3.78 3.83 -16.24
CA PRO A 186 -2.55 4.28 -16.87
C PRO A 186 -1.38 4.29 -15.88
N ARG A 187 -0.21 3.83 -16.33
CA ARG A 187 0.97 3.63 -15.46
C ARG A 187 1.35 4.90 -14.71
N PHE A 188 1.31 6.07 -15.37
CA PHE A 188 1.66 7.35 -14.73
C PHE A 188 0.74 7.68 -13.55
N LEU A 189 -0.59 7.52 -13.69
CA LEU A 189 -1.52 7.70 -12.57
C LEU A 189 -1.30 6.67 -11.47
N ALA A 190 -1.03 5.41 -11.83
CA ALA A 190 -0.74 4.37 -10.86
C ALA A 190 0.57 4.64 -10.08
N GLN A 191 1.57 5.25 -10.72
CA GLN A 191 2.83 5.68 -10.08
C GLN A 191 2.63 6.91 -9.19
N LEU A 192 1.70 7.82 -9.51
CA LEU A 192 1.31 8.90 -8.59
C LEU A 192 0.70 8.36 -7.29
N SER A 193 -0.02 7.23 -7.35
CA SER A 193 -0.65 6.62 -6.18
C SER A 193 0.23 5.59 -5.46
N HIS A 194 1.34 5.16 -6.08
CA HIS A 194 2.35 4.26 -5.53
C HIS A 194 3.76 4.81 -5.82
N PRO A 195 4.12 5.98 -5.28
CA PRO A 195 5.37 6.66 -5.62
C PRO A 195 6.58 6.04 -4.91
N LEU A 196 7.76 6.26 -5.47
CA LEU A 196 9.05 5.93 -4.86
C LEU A 196 9.64 7.13 -4.10
N TYR A 197 8.88 7.77 -3.19
CA TYR A 197 9.42 8.87 -2.40
C TYR A 197 10.50 8.38 -1.43
N PHE A 198 11.55 9.19 -1.23
CA PHE A 198 12.75 8.84 -0.44
C PHE A 198 13.53 7.63 -0.98
N ARG A 199 13.49 7.43 -2.31
CA ARG A 199 14.03 6.25 -2.98
C ARG A 199 15.43 5.86 -2.58
N GLU A 200 16.36 6.80 -2.64
CA GLU A 200 17.78 6.54 -2.35
C GLU A 200 17.96 5.96 -0.94
N LEU A 201 17.25 6.50 0.05
CA LEU A 201 17.31 6.03 1.43
C LEU A 201 16.61 4.68 1.61
N VAL A 202 15.44 4.49 0.99
CA VAL A 202 14.70 3.21 1.05
C VAL A 202 15.50 2.08 0.41
N GLU A 203 16.08 2.29 -0.78
CA GLU A 203 16.89 1.29 -1.47
C GLU A 203 18.18 0.99 -0.70
N ALA A 204 18.85 2.01 -0.15
CA ALA A 204 20.05 1.80 0.65
C ALA A 204 19.80 0.97 1.92
N GLU A 205 18.74 1.28 2.66
CA GLU A 205 18.39 0.54 3.89
C GLU A 205 17.92 -0.89 3.57
N ALA A 206 17.08 -1.07 2.55
CA ALA A 206 16.63 -2.40 2.14
C ALA A 206 17.79 -3.28 1.66
N GLN A 207 18.75 -2.70 0.92
CA GLN A 207 19.97 -3.39 0.52
C GLN A 207 20.84 -3.77 1.73
N ALA A 208 20.93 -2.92 2.75
CA ALA A 208 21.72 -3.20 3.95
C ALA A 208 21.19 -4.39 4.76
N TYR A 209 19.88 -4.63 4.72
CA TYR A 209 19.19 -5.73 5.41
C TYR A 209 18.78 -6.89 4.49
N ASP A 210 19.21 -6.90 3.23
CA ASP A 210 18.94 -7.96 2.25
C ASP A 210 17.44 -8.32 2.06
N PHE A 211 16.57 -7.31 2.01
CA PHE A 211 15.16 -7.49 1.65
C PHE A 211 14.73 -6.62 0.46
N ASP A 212 13.60 -6.95 -0.17
CA ASP A 212 13.08 -6.20 -1.31
C ASP A 212 12.64 -4.77 -0.93
N PRO A 213 13.24 -3.69 -1.48
CA PRO A 213 12.85 -2.31 -1.17
C PRO A 213 11.38 -2.01 -1.44
N LEU A 214 10.74 -2.69 -2.40
CA LEU A 214 9.32 -2.50 -2.70
C LEU A 214 8.40 -2.91 -1.53
N LEU A 215 8.86 -3.79 -0.64
CA LEU A 215 8.14 -4.13 0.59
C LEU A 215 8.16 -2.96 1.58
N LEU A 216 9.30 -2.28 1.73
CA LEU A 216 9.41 -1.11 2.60
C LEU A 216 8.62 0.09 2.04
N PHE A 217 8.61 0.30 0.72
CA PHE A 217 7.71 1.27 0.10
C PHE A 217 6.22 0.94 0.35
N ALA A 218 5.84 -0.34 0.27
CA ALA A 218 4.47 -0.78 0.56
C ALA A 218 4.08 -0.55 2.02
N LEU A 219 4.99 -0.81 2.96
CA LEU A 219 4.83 -0.55 4.38
C LEU A 219 4.68 0.94 4.65
N MET A 220 5.63 1.78 4.21
CA MET A 220 5.58 3.22 4.42
C MET A 220 4.33 3.87 3.81
N ARG A 221 3.91 3.38 2.64
CA ARG A 221 2.65 3.81 2.02
C ARG A 221 1.44 3.50 2.92
N GLN A 222 1.39 2.31 3.51
CA GLN A 222 0.30 1.92 4.39
C GLN A 222 0.32 2.67 5.72
N GLU A 223 1.51 2.91 6.27
CA GLU A 223 1.70 3.53 7.59
C GLU A 223 1.42 5.03 7.58
N SER A 224 1.92 5.76 6.58
CA SER A 224 1.92 7.23 6.61
C SER A 224 1.42 7.87 5.32
N LEU A 225 1.23 7.10 4.25
CA LEU A 225 1.13 7.63 2.88
C LEU A 225 2.29 8.60 2.58
N PHE A 226 3.48 8.25 3.08
CA PHE A 226 4.71 9.03 3.00
C PHE A 226 4.67 10.42 3.67
N GLU A 227 3.75 10.70 4.59
CA GLU A 227 3.78 11.95 5.36
C GLU A 227 4.72 11.84 6.58
N PRO A 228 5.87 12.55 6.62
CA PRO A 228 6.82 12.40 7.72
C PRO A 228 6.32 12.95 9.06
N SER A 229 5.41 13.93 9.07
CA SER A 229 4.95 14.57 10.30
C SER A 229 3.67 13.97 10.88
N ILE A 230 3.30 12.74 10.49
CA ILE A 230 2.07 12.09 10.98
C ILE A 230 2.31 11.38 12.31
N THR A 231 1.32 11.47 13.19
CA THR A 231 1.29 10.79 14.49
C THR A 231 -0.05 10.07 14.66
N SER A 232 -0.03 8.79 15.01
CA SER A 232 -1.25 8.02 15.29
C SER A 232 -1.81 8.28 16.70
N SER A 233 -3.01 7.77 16.97
CA SER A 233 -3.59 7.77 18.32
C SER A 233 -2.78 6.98 19.35
N ALA A 234 -1.98 6.02 18.90
CA ALA A 234 -1.07 5.23 19.74
C ALA A 234 0.33 5.87 19.87
N ASP A 235 0.48 7.15 19.47
CA ASP A 235 1.75 7.88 19.41
C ASP A 235 2.79 7.22 18.48
N ALA A 236 2.33 6.52 17.44
CA ALA A 236 3.21 6.03 16.39
C ALA A 236 3.58 7.19 15.47
N ARG A 237 4.87 7.39 15.18
CA ARG A 237 5.39 8.60 14.53
C ARG A 237 6.10 8.31 13.21
N GLY A 238 5.94 9.24 12.28
CA GLY A 238 6.75 9.28 11.07
C GLY A 238 6.32 8.32 9.97
N LEU A 239 7.23 8.16 9.00
CA LEU A 239 7.00 7.41 7.77
C LEU A 239 6.71 5.92 8.02
N ALA A 240 7.38 5.34 9.00
CA ALA A 240 7.30 3.93 9.37
C ALA A 240 6.44 3.67 10.63
N GLN A 241 5.80 4.72 11.17
CA GLN A 241 4.92 4.67 12.34
C GLN A 241 5.51 3.87 13.52
N VAL A 242 6.71 4.25 13.94
CA VAL A 242 7.37 3.65 15.11
C VAL A 242 6.88 4.37 16.37
N ILE A 243 6.49 3.62 17.40
CA ILE A 243 6.15 4.19 18.71
C ILE A 243 7.44 4.46 19.54
N PRO A 244 7.47 5.47 20.43
CA PRO A 244 8.68 5.84 21.15
C PRO A 244 9.38 4.70 21.91
N PRO A 245 8.68 3.77 22.61
CA PRO A 245 9.34 2.65 23.28
C PRO A 245 10.07 1.71 22.31
N THR A 246 9.49 1.47 21.13
CA THR A 246 10.14 0.69 20.06
C THR A 246 11.30 1.48 19.47
N GLY A 247 11.15 2.80 19.30
CA GLY A 247 12.24 3.68 18.85
C GLY A 247 13.45 3.63 19.78
N GLU A 248 13.24 3.67 21.10
CA GLU A 248 14.31 3.56 22.10
C GLU A 248 15.05 2.22 21.99
N TRP A 249 14.28 1.14 21.85
CA TRP A 249 14.85 -0.18 21.64
C TRP A 249 15.69 -0.23 20.35
N ILE A 250 15.17 0.27 19.22
CA ILE A 250 15.90 0.33 17.94
C ILE A 250 17.16 1.18 18.07
N ALA A 251 17.06 2.38 18.65
CA ALA A 251 18.19 3.28 18.83
C ALA A 251 19.33 2.61 19.60
N SER A 252 19.01 1.86 20.67
CA SER A 252 19.99 1.08 21.43
C SER A 252 20.65 -0.02 20.58
N ARG A 253 19.91 -0.67 19.67
CA ARG A 253 20.42 -1.71 18.78
C ARG A 253 21.31 -1.15 17.69
N LEU A 254 20.99 0.04 17.19
CA LEU A 254 21.76 0.74 16.16
C LEU A 254 22.89 1.61 16.73
N GLY A 255 23.10 1.62 18.05
CA GLY A 255 24.13 2.42 18.70
C GLY A 255 23.92 3.94 18.59
N ARG A 256 22.68 4.40 18.43
CA ARG A 256 22.33 5.82 18.35
C ARG A 256 22.09 6.40 19.74
N LEU A 257 23.11 7.06 20.28
CA LEU A 257 23.09 7.62 21.65
C LEU A 257 22.44 9.00 21.71
N ASP A 258 22.53 9.79 20.64
CA ASP A 258 21.98 11.15 20.54
C ASP A 258 20.69 11.13 19.71
N TRP A 259 19.60 10.63 20.30
CA TRP A 259 18.28 10.59 19.64
C TRP A 259 17.16 11.00 20.59
N THR A 260 16.06 11.49 20.02
CA THR A 260 14.81 11.80 20.74
C THR A 260 13.61 11.24 19.99
N ALA A 261 12.49 11.02 20.67
CA ALA A 261 11.26 10.52 20.04
C ALA A 261 10.75 11.41 18.88
N ASP A 262 11.09 12.70 18.89
CA ASP A 262 10.71 13.65 17.84
C ASP A 262 11.53 13.45 16.55
N ASP A 263 12.71 12.83 16.65
CA ASP A 263 13.50 12.45 15.48
C ASP A 263 12.78 11.43 14.58
N LEU A 264 11.77 10.71 15.10
CA LEU A 264 10.95 9.80 14.30
C LEU A 264 10.15 10.51 13.19
N TRP A 265 9.95 11.83 13.26
CA TRP A 265 9.35 12.59 12.15
C TRP A 265 10.36 12.94 11.04
N ARG A 266 11.65 12.69 11.25
CA ARG A 266 12.70 12.95 10.25
C ARG A 266 12.89 11.70 9.38
N PRO A 267 12.77 11.78 8.04
CA PRO A 267 12.93 10.61 7.17
C PRO A 267 14.24 9.84 7.37
N ILE A 268 15.34 10.55 7.64
CA ILE A 268 16.69 9.99 7.89
C ILE A 268 16.81 9.17 9.18
N VAL A 269 15.77 9.18 10.03
CA VAL A 269 15.67 8.35 11.24
C VAL A 269 14.51 7.38 11.09
N SER A 270 13.34 7.85 10.64
CA SER A 270 12.15 7.02 10.48
C SER A 270 12.36 5.83 9.54
N ILE A 271 12.98 6.06 8.37
CA ILE A 271 13.17 5.01 7.36
C ILE A 271 14.16 3.94 7.87
N PRO A 272 15.37 4.28 8.35
CA PRO A 272 16.28 3.28 8.92
C PRO A 272 15.68 2.51 10.10
N PHE A 273 14.89 3.18 10.95
CA PHE A 273 14.25 2.51 12.09
C PHE A 273 13.18 1.52 11.62
N GLY A 274 12.35 1.92 10.66
CA GLY A 274 11.37 1.05 10.03
C GLY A 274 12.01 -0.15 9.32
N ALA A 275 13.07 0.10 8.56
CA ALA A 275 13.82 -0.94 7.85
C ALA A 275 14.43 -1.97 8.82
N TYR A 276 15.14 -1.49 9.86
CA TYR A 276 15.70 -2.35 10.90
C TYR A 276 14.61 -3.17 11.63
N TYR A 277 13.49 -2.53 11.99
CA TYR A 277 12.43 -3.24 12.70
C TYR A 277 11.74 -4.28 11.81
N LEU A 278 11.55 -3.98 10.53
CA LEU A 278 11.02 -4.92 9.54
C LEU A 278 11.97 -6.13 9.36
N ASP A 279 13.27 -5.90 9.21
CA ASP A 279 14.30 -6.94 9.15
C ASP A 279 14.24 -7.89 10.36
N VAL A 280 14.19 -7.32 11.57
CA VAL A 280 14.04 -8.11 12.80
C VAL A 280 12.81 -8.99 12.77
N GLN A 281 11.68 -8.50 12.24
CA GLN A 281 10.47 -9.31 12.11
C GLN A 281 10.58 -10.36 11.01
N LEU A 282 11.20 -10.04 9.86
CA LEU A 282 11.43 -11.01 8.78
C LEU A 282 12.27 -12.18 9.28
N ALA A 283 13.39 -11.89 9.93
CA ALA A 283 14.28 -12.89 10.53
C ALA A 283 13.57 -13.72 11.61
N ALA A 284 12.71 -13.10 12.44
CA ALA A 284 11.99 -13.79 13.52
C ALA A 284 10.88 -14.76 13.04
N PHE A 285 10.52 -14.71 11.75
CA PHE A 285 9.44 -15.49 11.14
C PHE A 285 9.89 -16.21 9.85
N ASP A 286 11.18 -16.56 9.77
CA ASP A 286 11.76 -17.35 8.67
C ASP A 286 11.52 -16.72 7.28
N GLU A 287 11.69 -15.40 7.15
CA GLU A 287 11.51 -14.63 5.90
C GLU A 287 10.10 -14.71 5.30
N GLN A 288 9.10 -15.06 6.12
CA GLN A 288 7.70 -15.05 5.72
C GLN A 288 7.12 -13.64 5.90
N ILE A 289 6.80 -12.98 4.79
CA ILE A 289 6.30 -11.60 4.76
C ILE A 289 5.05 -11.45 5.64
N ILE A 290 4.09 -12.36 5.48
CA ILE A 290 2.77 -12.27 6.11
C ILE A 290 2.89 -12.23 7.65
N PRO A 291 3.50 -13.22 8.34
CA PRO A 291 3.65 -13.17 9.78
C PRO A 291 4.59 -12.06 10.26
N ALA A 292 5.62 -11.69 9.49
CA ALA A 292 6.49 -10.55 9.83
C ALA A 292 5.72 -9.22 9.86
N LEU A 293 4.85 -8.96 8.88
CA LEU A 293 3.99 -7.77 8.86
C LEU A 293 2.96 -7.78 10.00
N VAL A 294 2.41 -8.95 10.33
CA VAL A 294 1.55 -9.07 11.52
C VAL A 294 2.34 -8.77 12.79
N ALA A 295 3.60 -9.20 12.89
CA ALA A 295 4.46 -8.89 14.02
C ALA A 295 4.82 -7.40 14.10
N TYR A 296 5.04 -6.75 12.96
CA TYR A 296 5.29 -5.31 12.88
C TYR A 296 4.11 -4.51 13.46
N ASN A 297 2.89 -4.84 13.05
CA ASN A 297 1.67 -4.13 13.44
C ASN A 297 1.13 -4.51 14.83
N ALA A 298 1.05 -5.82 15.13
CA ALA A 298 0.40 -6.34 16.33
C ALA A 298 1.39 -6.82 17.41
N GLY A 299 2.68 -6.71 17.14
CA GLY A 299 3.76 -7.20 18.01
C GLY A 299 4.10 -8.69 17.76
N PRO A 300 5.38 -9.08 17.90
CA PRO A 300 5.86 -10.43 17.61
C PRO A 300 5.23 -11.52 18.48
N GLY A 301 4.89 -11.21 19.74
CA GLY A 301 4.23 -12.16 20.63
C GLY A 301 2.85 -12.58 20.13
N ASN A 302 2.04 -11.63 19.63
CA ASN A 302 0.73 -11.91 19.06
C ASN A 302 0.84 -12.69 17.76
N ALA A 303 1.74 -12.26 16.86
CA ALA A 303 2.00 -12.95 15.61
C ALA A 303 2.39 -14.42 15.84
N ARG A 304 3.32 -14.69 16.77
CA ARG A 304 3.75 -16.06 17.10
C ARG A 304 2.61 -16.89 17.69
N LYS A 305 1.83 -16.32 18.61
CA LYS A 305 0.65 -16.99 19.19
C LYS A 305 -0.35 -17.40 18.12
N TRP A 306 -0.70 -16.49 17.21
CA TRP A 306 -1.66 -16.80 16.14
C TRP A 306 -1.10 -17.78 15.11
N LEU A 307 0.19 -17.68 14.76
CA LEU A 307 0.81 -18.60 13.81
C LEU A 307 0.93 -20.02 14.38
N THR A 308 1.21 -20.16 15.68
CA THR A 308 1.17 -21.48 16.34
C THR A 308 -0.23 -22.08 16.35
N ALA A 309 -1.28 -21.26 16.52
CA ALA A 309 -2.66 -21.73 16.50
C ALA A 309 -3.14 -22.15 15.09
N ALA A 310 -2.61 -21.53 14.03
CA ALA A 310 -2.93 -21.83 12.64
C ALA A 310 -1.67 -21.73 11.77
N PRO A 311 -0.88 -22.82 11.62
CA PRO A 311 0.40 -22.78 10.87
C PRO A 311 0.27 -22.52 9.36
N ASP A 312 -0.89 -22.80 8.77
CA ASP A 312 -1.19 -22.44 7.38
C ASP A 312 -1.33 -20.92 7.26
N LEU A 313 -0.54 -20.27 6.40
CA LEU A 313 -0.49 -18.80 6.31
C LEU A 313 -1.84 -18.13 6.01
N ASP A 314 -2.68 -18.79 5.21
CA ASP A 314 -3.98 -18.24 4.87
C ASP A 314 -4.95 -18.36 6.05
N MET A 315 -4.91 -19.51 6.74
CA MET A 315 -5.69 -19.73 7.97
C MET A 315 -5.20 -18.83 9.10
N PHE A 316 -3.89 -18.63 9.23
CA PHE A 316 -3.27 -17.69 10.13
C PHE A 316 -3.91 -16.31 9.97
N VAL A 317 -3.94 -15.79 8.73
CA VAL A 317 -4.55 -14.49 8.45
C VAL A 317 -6.04 -14.47 8.71
N GLU A 318 -6.79 -15.51 8.36
CA GLU A 318 -8.25 -15.51 8.52
C GLU A 318 -8.70 -15.62 9.98
N THR A 319 -7.95 -16.35 10.80
CA THR A 319 -8.36 -16.73 12.16
C THR A 319 -7.81 -15.82 13.25
N MET A 320 -6.96 -14.84 12.93
CA MET A 320 -6.54 -13.82 13.91
C MET A 320 -7.77 -13.21 14.57
N ALA A 321 -7.76 -13.00 15.89
CA ALA A 321 -8.94 -12.48 16.59
C ALA A 321 -9.29 -11.06 16.14
N TYR A 322 -8.28 -10.21 15.95
CA TYR A 322 -8.45 -8.80 15.63
C TYR A 322 -8.54 -8.55 14.12
N SER A 323 -9.50 -7.73 13.70
CA SER A 323 -9.72 -7.39 12.29
C SER A 323 -8.66 -6.45 11.72
N GLU A 324 -8.06 -5.61 12.55
CA GLU A 324 -7.08 -4.61 12.14
C GLU A 324 -5.80 -5.25 11.55
N PRO A 325 -5.10 -6.18 12.24
CA PRO A 325 -3.95 -6.88 11.66
C PRO A 325 -4.29 -7.65 10.38
N ARG A 326 -5.50 -8.22 10.28
CA ARG A 326 -5.97 -8.90 9.06
C ARG A 326 -6.04 -7.93 7.90
N ARG A 327 -6.60 -6.74 8.12
CA ARG A 327 -6.70 -5.70 7.10
C ARG A 327 -5.32 -5.14 6.74
N TYR A 328 -4.48 -4.88 7.75
CA TYR A 328 -3.15 -4.34 7.60
C TYR A 328 -2.28 -5.20 6.66
N VAL A 329 -2.17 -6.50 6.93
CA VAL A 329 -1.34 -7.39 6.12
C VAL A 329 -1.85 -7.51 4.68
N ARG A 330 -3.18 -7.59 4.49
CA ARG A 330 -3.79 -7.66 3.16
C ARG A 330 -3.48 -6.41 2.34
N LEU A 331 -3.60 -5.22 2.93
CA LEU A 331 -3.34 -3.96 2.23
C LEU A 331 -1.86 -3.78 1.86
N ILE A 332 -0.93 -4.15 2.76
CA ILE A 332 0.50 -4.09 2.42
C ILE A 332 0.83 -5.10 1.33
N TYR A 333 0.26 -6.31 1.38
CA TYR A 333 0.49 -7.32 0.35
C TYR A 333 -0.01 -6.87 -1.03
N ASP A 334 -1.19 -6.23 -1.08
CA ASP A 334 -1.74 -5.63 -2.29
C ASP A 334 -0.82 -4.52 -2.81
N ASN A 335 -0.41 -3.59 -1.93
CA ASN A 335 0.48 -2.49 -2.28
C ASN A 335 1.84 -3.01 -2.79
N TYR A 336 2.42 -4.02 -2.13
CA TYR A 336 3.71 -4.61 -2.50
C TYR A 336 3.66 -5.21 -3.91
N ASN A 337 2.62 -5.99 -4.22
CA ASN A 337 2.45 -6.53 -5.57
C ASN A 337 2.15 -5.45 -6.62
N GLN A 338 1.46 -4.38 -6.23
CA GLN A 338 1.27 -3.22 -7.10
C GLN A 338 2.59 -2.49 -7.39
N TYR A 339 3.46 -2.30 -6.38
CA TYR A 339 4.81 -1.78 -6.58
C TYR A 339 5.62 -2.68 -7.51
N ARG A 340 5.61 -4.01 -7.29
CA ARG A 340 6.29 -4.97 -8.18
C ARG A 340 5.83 -4.82 -9.62
N ARG A 341 4.52 -4.77 -9.87
CA ARG A 341 3.95 -4.57 -11.22
C ARG A 341 4.39 -3.25 -11.89
N LEU A 342 4.57 -2.19 -11.09
CA LEU A 342 4.88 -0.86 -11.59
C LEU A 342 6.38 -0.63 -11.81
N TYR A 343 7.24 -1.32 -11.06
CA TYR A 343 8.66 -1.01 -10.99
C TYR A 343 9.57 -2.20 -11.29
N ARG A 344 9.00 -3.31 -11.77
CA ARG A 344 9.74 -4.46 -12.31
C ARG A 344 9.28 -4.79 -13.74
N PRO A 345 10.17 -5.35 -14.57
CA PRO A 345 9.79 -5.98 -15.82
C PRO A 345 8.79 -7.12 -15.54
N GLN A 346 7.85 -7.32 -16.45
CA GLN A 346 6.88 -8.42 -16.39
C GLN A 346 7.34 -9.62 -17.20
#